data_AF-A0A7S6M723-F1
#
_entry.id   AF-A0A7S6M723-F1
#
_cell.length_a   1.000
_cell.length_b   1.000
_cell.length_c   1.000
_cell.angle_alpha   90.00
_cell.angle_beta   90.00
_cell.angle_gamma   90.00
#
_symmetry.space_group_name_H-M   'P 1'
#
loop_
_entity.id
_entity.type
_entity.pdbx_description
1 polymer ?
#
loop_
_entity_poly.entity_id
_entity_poly.type
_entity_poly.pdbx_seq_one_letter_code
_entity_poly.pdbx_strand_id
1 'polypeptide(L)'
;MSIQPRSQGFMQDLRRLDARLRETAGAPRPIGNGLRRTLWLELLHVLNGSGGFEQIPWLVPNTVGLTARVARHLDAVQGHGLARSVYESTRYAGGVDSLLSRNGVETAEWEYFQRLARDLNVPLAHGQDQMEEPAAWMNDVDEARQDVRVWIRELALQDMLLAGMEAYLVPAGSGKPSTEIYGIVFGSLRQTAPTAGRAGISLAEYNVERVCIQHRAKCGPSEVFADERSEATQLAMGEELFPYWHLLGDFHTHTYRSLSELRRQGGWRYSDADQQVNIEWCRKLRALGHRPRVALILAITRAGRSGGASVEGWEGKPNVIKTTIGRCHCLISAYRIRPDGVYSADGLTLKCPHLAGHVPPSVRSRRVLAMPSGTTRRRYARPAGR
;
A
#
# COMPACT_ATOMS: atom_id res chain seq x y z
N MET A 1 37.46 -5.65 -6.62
CA MET A 1 37.23 -5.09 -5.27
C MET A 1 36.81 -6.22 -4.36
N SER A 2 37.65 -6.57 -3.37
CA SER A 2 37.36 -7.62 -2.39
C SER A 2 36.30 -7.10 -1.41
N ILE A 3 35.13 -7.73 -1.37
CA ILE A 3 34.12 -7.46 -0.35
C ILE A 3 34.67 -8.06 0.96
N GLN A 4 35.20 -7.23 1.85
CA GLN A 4 35.51 -7.67 3.20
C GLN A 4 34.24 -8.29 3.83
N PRO A 5 34.35 -9.41 4.56
CA PRO A 5 33.19 -10.09 5.11
C PRO A 5 32.46 -9.15 6.08
N ARG A 6 31.23 -8.78 5.70
CA ARG A 6 30.34 -7.82 6.38
C ARG A 6 30.17 -8.08 7.89
N SER A 7 30.35 -9.31 8.36
CA SER A 7 30.11 -9.74 9.74
C SER A 7 31.27 -9.50 10.71
N GLN A 8 32.50 -9.30 10.24
CA GLN A 8 33.65 -9.16 11.15
C GLN A 8 33.65 -7.83 11.93
N GLY A 9 33.30 -6.71 11.28
CA GLY A 9 33.25 -5.39 11.92
C GLY A 9 32.16 -5.31 13.00
N PHE A 10 30.95 -5.73 12.65
CA PHE A 10 29.80 -5.75 13.57
C PHE A 10 30.07 -6.61 14.82
N MET A 11 30.57 -7.84 14.64
CA MET A 11 30.89 -8.72 15.75
C MET A 11 31.98 -8.16 16.67
N GLN A 12 32.90 -7.37 16.14
CA GLN A 12 33.95 -6.72 16.93
C GLN A 12 33.39 -5.58 17.79
N ASP A 13 32.46 -4.80 17.24
CA ASP A 13 31.79 -3.71 17.96
C ASP A 13 30.84 -4.23 19.05
N LEU A 14 30.13 -5.32 18.76
CA LEU A 14 29.33 -6.04 19.75
C LEU A 14 30.19 -6.59 20.91
N ARG A 15 31.32 -7.25 20.61
CA ARG A 15 32.23 -7.73 21.68
C ARG A 15 32.78 -6.58 22.55
N ARG A 16 33.04 -5.41 21.96
CA ARG A 16 33.46 -4.21 22.71
C ARG A 16 32.35 -3.67 23.62
N LEU A 17 31.10 -3.70 23.17
CA LEU A 17 29.95 -3.33 24.00
C LEU A 17 29.79 -4.27 25.20
N ASP A 18 29.88 -5.59 24.98
CA ASP A 18 29.81 -6.61 26.04
C ASP A 18 30.93 -6.42 27.08
N ALA A 19 32.18 -6.24 26.62
CA ALA A 19 33.31 -5.99 27.52
C ALA A 19 33.06 -4.77 28.44
N ARG A 20 32.55 -3.66 27.88
CA ARG A 20 32.25 -2.46 28.65
C ARG A 20 31.04 -2.62 29.56
N LEU A 21 29.99 -3.34 29.16
CA LEU A 21 28.86 -3.67 30.02
C LEU A 21 29.31 -4.49 31.24
N ARG A 22 30.24 -5.43 31.06
CA ARG A 22 30.85 -6.20 32.15
C ARG A 22 31.71 -5.34 33.07
N GLU A 23 32.50 -4.42 32.52
CA GLU A 23 33.25 -3.43 33.32
C GLU A 23 32.31 -2.55 34.16
N THR A 24 31.19 -2.11 33.57
CA THR A 24 30.19 -1.29 34.26
C THR A 24 29.40 -2.09 35.31
N ALA A 25 29.23 -3.40 35.09
CA ALA A 25 28.61 -4.32 36.06
C ALA A 25 29.53 -4.65 37.25
N GLY A 26 30.85 -4.47 37.10
CA GLY A 26 31.84 -4.58 38.18
C GLY A 26 31.98 -3.32 39.04
N ALA A 27 31.41 -2.19 38.62
CA ALA A 27 31.33 -0.97 39.44
C ALA A 27 30.30 -1.15 40.58
N PRO A 28 30.54 -0.59 41.78
CA PRO A 28 29.62 -0.71 42.90
C PRO A 28 28.22 -0.22 42.50
N ARG A 29 27.29 -1.19 42.50
CA ARG A 29 25.88 -1.12 42.06
C ARG A 29 25.39 0.30 41.69
N PRO A 30 25.23 0.61 40.39
CA PRO A 30 24.26 1.63 40.04
C PRO A 30 22.90 1.12 40.51
N ILE A 31 22.30 1.86 41.43
CA ILE A 31 20.98 1.59 41.98
C ILE A 31 19.98 1.67 40.83
N GLY A 32 19.53 0.51 40.35
CA GLY A 32 18.30 0.37 39.57
C GLY A 32 18.48 -0.24 38.18
N ASN A 33 17.49 -1.05 37.80
CA ASN A 33 17.24 -1.57 36.46
C ASN A 33 17.12 -0.47 35.37
N GLY A 34 17.18 0.82 35.74
CA GLY A 34 17.09 1.96 34.84
C GLY A 34 18.21 2.01 33.81
N LEU A 35 19.48 1.85 34.19
CA LEU A 35 20.58 2.00 33.22
C LEU A 35 20.59 0.90 32.16
N ARG A 36 20.36 -0.36 32.56
CA ARG A 36 20.25 -1.49 31.61
C ARG A 36 19.07 -1.31 30.67
N ARG A 37 17.93 -0.85 31.21
CA ARG A 37 16.73 -0.53 30.43
C ARG A 37 16.96 0.63 29.46
N THR A 38 17.64 1.70 29.88
CA THR A 38 17.98 2.86 29.03
C THR A 38 18.91 2.45 27.89
N LEU A 39 19.99 1.71 28.19
CA LEU A 39 20.91 1.22 27.15
C LEU A 39 20.22 0.27 26.15
N TRP A 40 19.25 -0.51 26.61
CA TRP A 40 18.46 -1.39 25.76
C TRP A 40 17.41 -0.65 24.91
N LEU A 41 16.68 0.31 25.49
CA LEU A 41 15.73 1.15 24.77
C LEU A 41 16.44 2.00 23.71
N GLU A 42 17.62 2.51 24.03
CA GLU A 42 18.47 3.22 23.07
C GLU A 42 18.98 2.29 21.97
N LEU A 43 19.46 1.09 22.30
CA LEU A 43 19.82 0.09 21.27
C LEU A 43 18.64 -0.18 20.32
N LEU A 44 17.41 -0.22 20.81
CA LEU A 44 16.22 -0.42 19.99
C LEU A 44 15.84 0.80 19.15
N HIS A 45 15.88 2.03 19.67
CA HIS A 45 15.68 3.24 18.87
C HIS A 45 16.69 3.34 17.71
N VAL A 46 17.89 2.81 17.93
CA VAL A 46 18.98 2.81 16.97
C VAL A 46 18.84 1.70 15.95
N LEU A 47 18.44 0.50 16.39
CA LEU A 47 18.06 -0.59 15.51
C LEU A 47 16.85 -0.22 14.62
N ASN A 48 15.99 0.66 15.11
CA ASN A 48 14.78 1.11 14.42
C ASN A 48 14.94 2.46 13.68
N GLY A 49 16.12 3.09 13.69
CA GLY A 49 16.40 4.29 12.89
C GLY A 49 15.62 5.56 13.27
N SER A 50 15.05 5.64 14.48
CA SER A 50 14.15 6.72 14.93
C SER A 50 14.74 7.63 16.02
N GLY A 51 16.03 7.53 16.33
CA GLY A 51 16.67 8.26 17.42
C GLY A 51 17.98 8.93 17.03
N GLY A 52 18.18 10.17 17.50
CA GLY A 52 19.47 10.87 17.53
C GLY A 52 20.13 10.73 18.89
N PHE A 53 21.41 10.36 18.92
CA PHE A 53 22.18 10.01 20.13
C PHE A 53 22.47 11.16 21.09
N GLU A 54 22.02 12.36 20.78
CA GLU A 54 22.25 13.54 21.63
C GLU A 54 21.30 13.59 22.83
N GLN A 55 20.31 12.69 22.90
CA GLN A 55 19.32 12.61 23.98
C GLN A 55 19.70 11.63 25.11
N ILE A 56 20.87 11.00 25.05
CA ILE A 56 21.35 10.08 26.11
C ILE A 56 21.60 10.90 27.39
N PRO A 57 20.94 10.60 28.53
CA PRO A 57 21.22 11.27 29.78
C PRO A 57 22.70 11.10 30.14
N TRP A 58 23.36 12.23 30.41
CA TRP A 58 24.78 12.46 30.73
C TRP A 58 25.37 11.64 31.90
N LEU A 59 24.61 10.69 32.46
CA LEU A 59 24.93 9.96 33.68
C LEU A 59 25.79 8.71 33.47
N VAL A 60 26.21 8.41 32.22
CA VAL A 60 27.25 7.40 31.96
C VAL A 60 28.37 8.00 31.12
N PRO A 61 29.55 8.25 31.70
CA PRO A 61 30.70 8.71 30.93
C PRO A 61 31.04 7.71 29.80
N ASN A 62 31.26 8.22 28.58
CA ASN A 62 31.72 7.48 27.39
C ASN A 62 30.73 6.56 26.62
N THR A 63 29.41 6.74 26.74
CA THR A 63 28.44 6.07 25.85
C THR A 63 28.32 6.77 24.49
N VAL A 64 28.31 8.10 24.43
CA VAL A 64 28.15 8.93 23.21
C VAL A 64 28.97 8.44 22.01
N GLY A 65 30.23 8.07 22.21
CA GLY A 65 31.09 7.59 21.13
C GLY A 65 30.81 6.16 20.64
N LEU A 66 30.22 5.28 21.46
CA LEU A 66 29.90 3.90 21.10
C LEU A 66 28.51 3.82 20.45
N THR A 67 27.54 4.51 21.05
CA THR A 67 26.17 4.58 20.56
C THR A 67 26.15 5.27 19.18
N ALA A 68 26.90 6.37 18.98
CA ALA A 68 27.08 7.00 17.66
C ALA A 68 27.87 6.15 16.63
N ARG A 69 28.61 5.12 17.05
CA ARG A 69 29.31 4.18 16.14
C ARG A 69 28.42 3.00 15.75
N VAL A 70 27.66 2.45 16.69
CA VAL A 70 26.63 1.42 16.44
C VAL A 70 25.55 1.98 15.51
N ALA A 71 25.13 3.24 15.69
CA ALA A 71 24.25 3.89 14.72
C ALA A 71 24.88 4.09 13.37
N ARG A 72 26.08 4.70 13.29
CA ARG A 72 26.72 4.91 11.99
C ARG A 72 26.95 3.59 11.26
N HIS A 73 27.12 2.49 11.99
CA HIS A 73 27.20 1.15 11.41
C HIS A 73 25.82 0.62 10.98
N LEU A 74 24.76 0.81 11.78
CA LEU A 74 23.40 0.38 11.44
C LEU A 74 22.73 1.23 10.35
N ASP A 75 23.02 2.53 10.26
CA ASP A 75 22.64 3.43 9.17
C ASP A 75 23.45 3.15 7.89
N ALA A 76 24.74 2.78 8.02
CA ALA A 76 25.58 2.44 6.87
C ALA A 76 25.26 1.04 6.31
N VAL A 77 24.72 0.13 7.12
CA VAL A 77 24.28 -1.20 6.70
C VAL A 77 22.79 -1.11 6.35
N GLN A 78 22.51 -0.77 5.10
CA GLN A 78 21.17 -0.59 4.49
C GLN A 78 20.17 -1.77 4.61
N GLY A 79 20.42 -2.79 5.44
CA GLY A 79 19.65 -4.03 5.47
C GLY A 79 18.60 -4.18 6.58
N HIS A 80 18.68 -3.43 7.69
CA HIS A 80 17.86 -3.63 8.91
C HIS A 80 17.63 -5.10 9.32
N GLY A 81 18.47 -6.04 8.89
CA GLY A 81 18.12 -7.46 8.84
C GLY A 81 17.92 -8.07 10.22
N LEU A 82 18.83 -7.76 11.16
CA LEU A 82 18.72 -8.21 12.53
C LEU A 82 17.52 -7.57 13.25
N ALA A 83 17.35 -6.25 13.14
CA ALA A 83 16.21 -5.54 13.73
C ALA A 83 14.87 -6.09 13.22
N ARG A 84 14.78 -6.32 11.91
CA ARG A 84 13.63 -6.93 11.24
C ARG A 84 13.37 -8.36 11.72
N SER A 85 14.40 -9.20 11.82
CA SER A 85 14.27 -10.56 12.34
C SER A 85 13.80 -10.59 13.79
N VAL A 86 14.33 -9.68 14.63
CA VAL A 86 13.89 -9.55 16.03
C VAL A 86 12.42 -9.17 16.06
N TYR A 87 12.03 -8.08 15.40
CA TYR A 87 10.66 -7.61 15.31
C TYR A 87 9.68 -8.67 14.78
N GLU A 88 10.05 -9.36 13.71
CA GLU A 88 9.21 -10.41 13.11
C GLU A 88 9.06 -11.63 14.01
N SER A 89 10.15 -12.06 14.68
CA SER A 89 10.12 -13.19 15.59
C SER A 89 9.28 -12.91 16.83
N THR A 90 9.32 -11.67 17.35
CA THR A 90 8.65 -11.29 18.58
C THR A 90 7.18 -10.98 18.35
N ARG A 91 6.85 -10.28 17.26
CA ARG A 91 5.48 -9.82 16.97
C ARG A 91 4.64 -10.85 16.23
N TYR A 92 5.25 -11.67 15.37
CA TYR A 92 4.53 -12.62 14.51
C TYR A 92 4.86 -14.09 14.79
N ALA A 93 5.64 -14.38 15.83
CA ALA A 93 6.07 -15.73 16.19
C ALA A 93 6.69 -16.51 15.00
N GLY A 94 7.41 -15.81 14.11
CA GLY A 94 8.05 -16.44 12.96
C GLY A 94 9.19 -17.37 13.37
N GLY A 95 9.36 -18.49 12.67
CA GLY A 95 10.48 -19.40 12.89
C GLY A 95 11.82 -18.69 12.62
N VAL A 96 12.67 -18.61 13.64
CA VAL A 96 13.91 -17.82 13.65
C VAL A 96 14.78 -18.12 12.43
N ASP A 97 15.06 -19.39 12.13
CA ASP A 97 15.95 -19.77 11.03
C ASP A 97 15.49 -19.24 9.66
N SER A 98 14.18 -19.26 9.42
CA SER A 98 13.60 -18.71 8.19
C SER A 98 13.75 -17.19 8.12
N LEU A 99 13.57 -16.50 9.25
CA LEU A 99 13.74 -15.04 9.34
C LEU A 99 15.20 -14.64 9.11
N LEU A 100 16.15 -15.34 9.75
CA LEU A 100 17.58 -15.08 9.60
C LEU A 100 18.03 -15.26 8.16
N SER A 101 17.66 -16.39 7.53
CA SER A 101 17.97 -16.64 6.12
C SER A 101 17.38 -15.58 5.19
N ARG A 102 16.10 -15.23 5.37
CA ARG A 102 15.40 -14.24 4.54
C ARG A 102 15.98 -12.83 4.67
N ASN A 103 16.36 -12.45 5.89
CA ASN A 103 16.85 -11.11 6.19
C ASN A 103 18.38 -11.00 6.12
N GLY A 104 19.08 -12.07 5.71
CA GLY A 104 20.52 -12.11 5.55
C GLY A 104 21.30 -11.93 6.86
N VAL A 105 20.79 -12.47 7.96
CA VAL A 105 21.38 -12.40 9.30
C VAL A 105 22.10 -13.70 9.61
N GLU A 106 23.33 -13.62 10.09
CA GLU A 106 24.08 -14.81 10.51
C GLU A 106 23.55 -15.32 11.86
N THR A 107 23.52 -16.64 12.06
CA THR A 107 23.11 -17.26 13.33
C THR A 107 23.91 -16.72 14.52
N ALA A 108 25.21 -16.45 14.33
CA ALA A 108 26.07 -15.90 15.38
C ALA A 108 25.67 -14.48 15.82
N GLU A 109 25.16 -13.66 14.89
CA GLU A 109 24.66 -12.30 15.20
C GLU A 109 23.38 -12.39 16.05
N TRP A 110 22.48 -13.29 15.67
CA TRP A 110 21.26 -13.57 16.42
C TRP A 110 21.52 -14.11 17.82
N GLU A 111 22.36 -15.14 17.96
CA GLU A 111 22.75 -15.72 19.25
C GLU A 111 23.42 -14.70 20.16
N TYR A 112 24.28 -13.84 19.59
CA TYR A 112 24.87 -12.74 20.33
C TYR A 112 23.77 -11.83 20.88
N PHE A 113 22.82 -11.39 20.04
CA PHE A 113 21.74 -10.49 20.44
C PHE A 113 20.86 -11.10 21.55
N GLN A 114 20.52 -12.39 21.43
CA GLN A 114 19.79 -13.13 22.46
C GLN A 114 20.54 -13.20 23.79
N ARG A 115 21.85 -13.47 23.76
CA ARG A 115 22.69 -13.48 24.96
C ARG A 115 22.71 -12.09 25.60
N LEU A 116 22.90 -11.04 24.82
CA LEU A 116 22.90 -9.67 25.33
C LEU A 116 21.57 -9.31 26.01
N ALA A 117 20.42 -9.64 25.39
CA ALA A 117 19.11 -9.43 25.99
C ALA A 117 18.96 -10.17 27.34
N ARG A 118 19.45 -11.42 27.40
CA ARG A 118 19.46 -12.23 28.62
C ARG A 118 20.34 -11.64 29.71
N ASP A 119 21.56 -11.22 29.38
CA ASP A 119 22.51 -10.63 30.33
C ASP A 119 21.99 -9.31 30.90
N LEU A 120 21.24 -8.56 30.08
CA LEU A 120 20.56 -7.33 30.49
C LEU A 120 19.23 -7.57 31.24
N ASN A 121 18.75 -8.82 31.30
CA ASN A 121 17.46 -9.22 31.88
C ASN A 121 16.26 -8.47 31.26
N VAL A 122 16.23 -8.40 29.93
CA VAL A 122 15.17 -7.75 29.16
C VAL A 122 14.59 -8.69 28.11
N PRO A 123 13.27 -8.66 27.85
CA PRO A 123 12.69 -9.35 26.71
C PRO A 123 13.31 -8.90 25.38
N LEU A 124 13.46 -9.81 24.42
CA LEU A 124 13.93 -9.50 23.06
C LEU A 124 13.15 -8.37 22.37
N ALA A 125 11.86 -8.25 22.68
CA ALA A 125 10.95 -7.24 22.13
C ALA A 125 10.84 -5.95 22.98
N HIS A 126 11.56 -5.86 24.10
CA HIS A 126 11.27 -4.88 25.14
C HIS A 126 11.42 -3.43 24.65
N GLY A 127 10.34 -2.70 24.46
CA GLY A 127 10.37 -1.28 24.03
C GLY A 127 9.89 -1.05 22.59
N GLN A 128 9.61 -2.10 21.82
CA GLN A 128 9.02 -1.96 20.47
C GLN A 128 7.67 -1.25 20.52
N ASP A 129 6.83 -1.56 21.51
CA ASP A 129 5.53 -0.90 21.71
C ASP A 129 5.65 0.48 22.40
N GLN A 130 6.84 0.88 22.83
CA GLN A 130 7.11 2.17 23.48
C GLN A 130 7.68 3.21 22.51
N MET A 131 7.82 2.85 21.23
CA MET A 131 8.21 3.80 20.19
C MET A 131 7.04 4.71 19.86
N GLU A 132 7.25 6.02 19.99
CA GLU A 132 6.25 7.02 19.59
C GLU A 132 5.98 6.97 18.09
N GLU A 133 7.02 6.75 17.28
CA GLU A 133 6.91 6.58 15.82
C GLU A 133 7.64 5.31 15.35
N PRO A 134 6.91 4.29 14.83
CA PRO A 134 7.55 3.09 14.30
C PRO A 134 8.32 3.42 13.01
N ALA A 135 9.49 2.79 12.88
CA ALA A 135 10.32 2.92 11.69
C ALA A 135 9.52 2.62 10.40
N ALA A 136 9.89 3.25 9.29
CA ALA A 136 9.25 2.98 8.00
C ALA A 136 9.24 1.47 7.68
N TRP A 137 10.37 0.78 7.87
CA TRP A 137 10.47 -0.66 7.63
C TRP A 137 9.63 -1.52 8.59
N MET A 138 9.31 -1.05 9.81
CA MET A 138 8.43 -1.77 10.73
C MET A 138 7.00 -1.75 10.22
N ASN A 139 6.55 -0.59 9.72
CA ASN A 139 5.27 -0.47 9.05
C ASN A 139 5.21 -1.40 7.83
N ASP A 140 6.31 -1.52 7.10
CA ASP A 140 6.40 -2.40 5.94
C ASP A 140 6.25 -3.88 6.30
N VAL A 141 6.85 -4.29 7.42
CA VAL A 141 6.68 -5.64 7.98
C VAL A 141 5.23 -5.84 8.41
N ASP A 142 4.67 -4.89 9.16
CA ASP A 142 3.30 -4.97 9.64
C ASP A 142 2.33 -5.11 8.46
N GLU A 143 2.44 -4.24 7.46
CA GLU A 143 1.66 -4.28 6.22
C GLU A 143 1.82 -5.58 5.43
N ALA A 144 3.00 -6.20 5.45
CA ALA A 144 3.21 -7.52 4.85
C ALA A 144 2.42 -8.64 5.57
N ARG A 145 2.03 -8.41 6.82
CA ARG A 145 1.34 -9.38 7.69
C ARG A 145 -0.14 -9.03 7.96
N GLN A 146 -0.69 -8.02 7.28
CA GLN A 146 -2.12 -7.66 7.43
C GLN A 146 -2.99 -8.40 6.41
N ASP A 147 -4.17 -8.83 6.88
CA ASP A 147 -5.30 -9.04 5.99
C ASP A 147 -5.84 -7.66 5.62
N VAL A 148 -6.14 -7.45 4.34
CA VAL A 148 -6.60 -6.16 3.82
C VAL A 148 -8.04 -6.28 3.37
N ARG A 149 -8.90 -5.36 3.82
CA ARG A 149 -10.27 -5.24 3.33
C ARG A 149 -10.51 -3.85 2.75
N VAL A 150 -10.87 -3.80 1.48
CA VAL A 150 -11.21 -2.56 0.79
C VAL A 150 -12.73 -2.46 0.69
N TRP A 151 -13.30 -1.37 1.20
CA TRP A 151 -14.72 -1.06 1.12
C TRP A 151 -14.95 0.08 0.14
N ILE A 152 -15.58 -0.18 -1.00
CA ILE A 152 -16.00 0.88 -1.93
C ILE A 152 -17.35 1.43 -1.46
N ARG A 153 -17.34 2.69 -1.02
CA ARG A 153 -18.54 3.42 -0.60
C ARG A 153 -19.35 3.87 -1.82
N GLU A 154 -20.60 4.29 -1.58
CA GLU A 154 -21.54 4.61 -2.64
C GLU A 154 -21.01 5.69 -3.59
N LEU A 155 -20.49 6.77 -3.00
CA LEU A 155 -20.07 7.94 -3.75
C LEU A 155 -18.82 7.65 -4.61
N ALA A 156 -17.83 6.96 -4.05
CA ALA A 156 -16.71 6.43 -4.82
C ALA A 156 -17.15 5.51 -5.95
N LEU A 157 -18.12 4.61 -5.71
CA LEU A 157 -18.66 3.75 -6.76
C LEU A 157 -19.28 4.56 -7.89
N GLN A 158 -20.04 5.62 -7.56
CA GLN A 158 -20.62 6.53 -8.55
C GLN A 158 -19.53 7.27 -9.33
N ASP A 159 -18.51 7.83 -8.64
CA ASP A 159 -17.37 8.52 -9.26
C ASP A 159 -16.68 7.60 -10.31
N MET A 160 -16.37 6.36 -9.91
CA MET A 160 -15.70 5.38 -10.78
C MET A 160 -16.55 5.00 -11.99
N LEU A 161 -17.82 4.64 -11.76
CA LEU A 161 -18.68 4.11 -12.81
C LEU A 161 -19.14 5.21 -13.77
N LEU A 162 -19.50 6.40 -13.30
CA LEU A 162 -19.94 7.49 -14.17
C LEU A 162 -18.80 7.93 -15.09
N ALA A 163 -17.64 8.25 -14.53
CA ALA A 163 -16.50 8.69 -15.31
C ALA A 163 -15.97 7.59 -16.24
N GLY A 164 -15.84 6.36 -15.74
CA GLY A 164 -15.37 5.23 -16.56
C GLY A 164 -16.33 4.90 -17.70
N MET A 165 -17.64 4.90 -17.46
CA MET A 165 -18.64 4.65 -18.50
C MET A 165 -18.71 5.77 -19.52
N GLU A 166 -18.55 7.03 -19.10
CA GLU A 166 -18.45 8.17 -20.02
C GLU A 166 -17.25 8.01 -20.94
N ALA A 167 -16.05 7.81 -20.38
CA ALA A 167 -14.81 7.64 -21.15
C ALA A 167 -14.83 6.42 -22.09
N TYR A 168 -15.60 5.39 -21.74
CA TYR A 168 -15.78 4.20 -22.57
C TYR A 168 -16.82 4.39 -23.68
N LEU A 169 -17.95 5.04 -23.40
CA LEU A 169 -19.06 5.18 -24.35
C LEU A 169 -18.97 6.42 -25.23
N VAL A 170 -18.23 7.44 -24.80
CA VAL A 170 -18.08 8.74 -25.45
C VAL A 170 -16.59 9.00 -25.71
N PRO A 171 -16.03 8.50 -26.83
CA PRO A 171 -14.60 8.65 -27.10
C PRO A 171 -14.21 10.11 -27.38
N ALA A 172 -13.01 10.49 -26.95
CA ALA A 172 -12.48 11.85 -27.09
C ALA A 172 -12.22 12.32 -28.54
N GLY A 173 -12.41 11.47 -29.55
CA GLY A 173 -12.20 11.84 -30.96
C GLY A 173 -12.48 10.71 -31.96
N SER A 174 -12.42 11.03 -33.25
CA SER A 174 -12.63 10.07 -34.33
C SER A 174 -11.54 8.99 -34.34
N GLY A 175 -11.95 7.71 -34.25
CA GLY A 175 -11.06 6.55 -34.43
C GLY A 175 -10.58 5.87 -33.15
N LYS A 176 -10.76 6.49 -31.98
CA LYS A 176 -10.53 5.82 -30.69
C LYS A 176 -11.84 5.17 -30.22
N PRO A 177 -11.88 3.87 -29.88
CA PRO A 177 -13.10 3.22 -29.42
C PRO A 177 -13.48 3.61 -27.99
N SER A 178 -12.51 4.03 -27.20
CA SER A 178 -12.60 4.38 -25.77
C SER A 178 -11.29 5.05 -25.34
N THR A 179 -11.29 5.67 -24.16
CA THR A 179 -10.08 6.20 -23.50
C THR A 179 -10.02 5.76 -22.06
N GLU A 180 -8.83 5.45 -21.57
CA GLU A 180 -8.59 5.20 -20.17
C GLU A 180 -8.52 6.51 -19.38
N ILE A 181 -9.02 6.49 -18.15
CA ILE A 181 -8.98 7.63 -17.23
C ILE A 181 -8.21 7.26 -15.97
N TYR A 182 -7.72 8.30 -15.29
CA TYR A 182 -6.97 8.19 -14.05
C TYR A 182 -7.61 9.05 -12.97
N GLY A 183 -7.45 8.66 -11.71
CA GLY A 183 -7.86 9.43 -10.55
C GLY A 183 -7.09 9.01 -9.30
N ILE A 184 -7.21 9.81 -8.25
CA ILE A 184 -6.68 9.49 -6.93
C ILE A 184 -7.81 9.14 -5.97
N VAL A 185 -7.51 8.25 -5.03
CA VAL A 185 -8.48 7.63 -4.14
C VAL A 185 -8.32 8.21 -2.74
N PHE A 186 -9.39 8.78 -2.21
CA PHE A 186 -9.44 9.30 -0.85
C PHE A 186 -10.37 8.49 0.03
N GLY A 187 -10.04 8.41 1.32
CA GLY A 187 -10.93 7.80 2.28
C GLY A 187 -10.33 7.61 3.66
N SER A 188 -10.82 6.65 4.42
CA SER A 188 -10.39 6.41 5.81
C SER A 188 -9.75 5.04 5.99
N LEU A 189 -8.83 4.95 6.95
CA LEU A 189 -8.18 3.71 7.36
C LEU A 189 -8.61 3.37 8.79
N ARG A 190 -8.99 2.11 9.00
CA ARG A 190 -9.15 1.53 10.33
C ARG A 190 -8.29 0.28 10.43
N GLN A 191 -7.38 0.26 11.40
CA GLN A 191 -6.63 -0.95 11.73
C GLN A 191 -7.24 -1.57 12.99
N THR A 192 -7.55 -2.87 12.94
CA THR A 192 -7.94 -3.61 14.13
C THR A 192 -6.72 -4.26 14.76
N ALA A 193 -6.68 -4.29 16.09
CA ALA A 193 -5.66 -5.05 16.82
C ALA A 193 -5.61 -6.52 16.32
N PRO A 194 -4.45 -7.18 16.41
CA PRO A 194 -4.32 -8.59 16.08
C PRO A 194 -5.39 -9.42 16.79
N THR A 195 -6.10 -10.27 16.04
CA THR A 195 -7.15 -11.11 16.63
C THR A 195 -6.51 -12.27 17.39
N ALA A 196 -6.88 -12.46 18.66
CA ALA A 196 -6.42 -13.61 19.46
C ALA A 196 -6.72 -14.93 18.71
N GLY A 197 -5.67 -15.72 18.43
CA GLY A 197 -5.78 -17.01 17.74
C GLY A 197 -5.33 -17.04 16.27
N ARG A 198 -5.12 -15.87 15.62
CA ARG A 198 -4.34 -15.78 14.39
C ARG A 198 -2.98 -15.16 14.73
N ALA A 199 -1.88 -15.80 14.34
CA ALA A 199 -0.51 -15.41 14.67
C ALA A 199 -0.18 -13.96 14.25
N GLY A 200 -0.52 -12.96 15.07
CA GLY A 200 -0.20 -11.55 14.84
C GLY A 200 -0.89 -10.88 13.64
N ILE A 201 -1.75 -11.56 12.89
CA ILE A 201 -2.39 -10.98 11.69
C ILE A 201 -3.41 -9.92 12.13
N SER A 202 -3.14 -8.66 11.79
CA SER A 202 -4.08 -7.55 11.93
C SER A 202 -4.94 -7.41 10.68
N LEU A 203 -6.14 -6.86 10.82
CA LEU A 203 -7.01 -6.51 9.70
C LEU A 203 -6.93 -4.99 9.49
N ALA A 204 -6.55 -4.59 8.27
CA ALA A 204 -6.61 -3.22 7.81
C ALA A 204 -7.84 -3.02 6.93
N GLU A 205 -8.75 -2.16 7.35
CA GLU A 205 -9.95 -1.78 6.60
C GLU A 205 -9.75 -0.41 5.96
N TYR A 206 -9.73 -0.39 4.63
CA TYR A 206 -9.64 0.82 3.81
C TYR A 206 -11.03 1.15 3.27
N ASN A 207 -11.61 2.25 3.73
CA ASN A 207 -12.90 2.74 3.25
C ASN A 207 -12.65 3.77 2.17
N VAL A 208 -12.93 3.41 0.92
CA VAL A 208 -12.79 4.30 -0.23
C VAL A 208 -14.03 5.17 -0.31
N GLU A 209 -13.86 6.45 0.06
CA GLU A 209 -14.95 7.43 0.19
C GLU A 209 -15.18 8.18 -1.12
N ARG A 210 -14.10 8.58 -1.81
CA ARG A 210 -14.13 9.31 -3.09
C ARG A 210 -13.07 8.81 -4.06
N VAL A 211 -13.37 8.97 -5.35
CA VAL A 211 -12.39 8.86 -6.43
C VAL A 211 -12.36 10.17 -7.20
N CYS A 212 -11.25 10.91 -7.06
CA CYS A 212 -11.07 12.20 -7.71
C CYS A 212 -10.44 12.02 -9.09
N ILE A 213 -11.27 12.07 -10.13
CA ILE A 213 -10.84 11.92 -11.53
C ILE A 213 -9.94 13.09 -11.94
N GLN A 214 -8.78 12.78 -12.53
CA GLN A 214 -7.88 13.78 -13.08
C GLN A 214 -8.27 14.13 -14.52
N HIS A 215 -9.05 15.20 -14.68
CA HIS A 215 -9.46 15.70 -16.00
C HIS A 215 -8.31 16.12 -16.92
N ARG A 216 -7.10 16.31 -16.37
CA ARG A 216 -5.88 16.70 -17.10
C ARG A 216 -4.91 15.54 -17.34
N ALA A 217 -5.22 14.34 -16.86
CA ALA A 217 -4.41 13.16 -17.13
C ALA A 217 -4.24 12.94 -18.64
N LYS A 218 -3.08 12.43 -19.05
CA LYS A 218 -2.82 12.07 -20.45
C LYS A 218 -3.44 10.71 -20.71
N CYS A 219 -4.54 10.71 -21.46
CA CYS A 219 -5.38 9.53 -21.69
C CYS A 219 -5.19 8.93 -23.09
N GLY A 220 -4.78 7.66 -23.12
CA GLY A 220 -4.71 6.80 -24.29
C GLY A 220 -5.81 5.73 -24.31
N PRO A 221 -5.90 4.91 -25.38
CA PRO A 221 -6.82 3.76 -25.41
C PRO A 221 -6.42 2.60 -24.50
N SER A 222 -5.14 2.52 -24.11
CA SER A 222 -4.54 1.40 -23.37
C SER A 222 -3.42 1.87 -22.44
N GLU A 223 -3.39 3.16 -22.13
CA GLU A 223 -2.44 3.77 -21.21
C GLU A 223 -3.06 5.05 -20.65
N VAL A 224 -2.72 5.38 -19.41
CA VAL A 224 -3.06 6.66 -18.81
C VAL A 224 -1.94 7.11 -17.87
N PHE A 225 -1.61 8.39 -17.93
CA PHE A 225 -0.59 8.99 -17.07
C PHE A 225 -1.18 10.15 -16.28
N ALA A 226 -0.94 10.14 -14.97
CA ALA A 226 -1.32 11.23 -14.08
C ALA A 226 -0.71 12.56 -14.53
N ASP A 227 -1.44 13.66 -14.33
CA ASP A 227 -0.90 15.01 -14.49
C ASP A 227 -0.46 15.54 -13.12
N GLU A 228 0.84 15.82 -12.97
CA GLU A 228 1.42 16.17 -11.67
C GLU A 228 0.82 17.44 -11.07
N ARG A 229 0.38 18.40 -11.90
CA ARG A 229 -0.22 19.65 -11.43
C ARG A 229 -1.65 19.41 -10.96
N SER A 230 -2.40 18.61 -11.71
CA SER A 230 -3.75 18.16 -11.31
C SER A 230 -3.69 17.38 -10.00
N GLU A 231 -2.73 16.47 -9.87
CA GLU A 231 -2.48 15.71 -8.64
C GLU A 231 -2.19 16.63 -7.45
N ALA A 232 -1.19 17.51 -7.55
CA ALA A 232 -0.84 18.42 -6.48
C ALA A 232 -2.02 19.31 -6.05
N THR A 233 -2.81 19.77 -7.03
CA THR A 233 -4.02 20.56 -6.76
C THR A 233 -5.07 19.75 -6.00
N GLN A 234 -5.34 18.51 -6.44
CA GLN A 234 -6.32 17.65 -5.77
C GLN A 234 -5.87 17.23 -4.37
N LEU A 235 -4.58 17.01 -4.16
CA LEU A 235 -4.03 16.73 -2.83
C LEU A 235 -4.18 17.93 -1.90
N ALA A 236 -3.77 19.13 -2.32
CA ALA A 236 -3.93 20.34 -1.52
C ALA A 236 -5.40 20.61 -1.16
N MET A 237 -6.32 20.45 -2.11
CA MET A 237 -7.75 20.57 -1.85
C MET A 237 -8.26 19.48 -0.90
N GLY A 238 -7.76 18.26 -1.02
CA GLY A 238 -8.11 17.14 -0.14
C GLY A 238 -7.71 17.42 1.30
N GLU A 239 -6.48 17.92 1.52
CA GLU A 239 -5.97 18.28 2.84
C GLU A 239 -6.73 19.46 3.46
N GLU A 240 -7.07 20.48 2.67
CA GLU A 240 -7.77 21.67 3.16
C GLU A 240 -9.25 21.39 3.48
N LEU A 241 -9.96 20.70 2.58
CA LEU A 241 -11.41 20.53 2.69
C LEU A 241 -11.81 19.26 3.44
N PHE A 242 -10.95 18.23 3.44
CA PHE A 242 -11.25 16.91 4.00
C PHE A 242 -10.07 16.37 4.83
N PRO A 243 -9.67 17.05 5.91
CA PRO A 243 -8.47 16.69 6.69
C PRO A 243 -8.55 15.31 7.36
N TYR A 244 -9.74 14.71 7.43
CA TYR A 244 -9.98 13.36 7.94
C TYR A 244 -9.87 12.26 6.85
N TRP A 245 -9.66 12.64 5.59
CA TRP A 245 -9.39 11.71 4.51
C TRP A 245 -7.90 11.58 4.24
N HIS A 246 -7.48 10.34 4.05
CA HIS A 246 -6.14 9.98 3.62
C HIS A 246 -6.15 9.68 2.13
N LEU A 247 -5.05 10.01 1.45
CA LEU A 247 -4.75 9.46 0.13
C LEU A 247 -4.53 7.95 0.27
N LEU A 248 -5.52 7.16 -0.14
CA LEU A 248 -5.47 5.71 -0.07
C LEU A 248 -4.71 5.11 -1.25
N GLY A 249 -4.72 5.77 -2.41
CA GLY A 249 -3.92 5.40 -3.57
C GLY A 249 -4.53 5.87 -4.87
N ASP A 250 -4.49 5.07 -5.92
CA ASP A 250 -4.88 5.47 -7.27
C ASP A 250 -6.05 4.66 -7.83
N PHE A 251 -6.60 5.19 -8.92
CA PHE A 251 -7.65 4.60 -9.71
C PHE A 251 -7.34 4.77 -11.18
N HIS A 252 -7.51 3.72 -11.96
CA HIS A 252 -7.57 3.85 -13.42
C HIS A 252 -8.54 2.85 -14.04
N THR A 253 -8.84 3.06 -15.32
CA THR A 253 -9.71 2.16 -16.08
C THR A 253 -8.93 1.38 -17.11
N HIS A 254 -9.33 0.14 -17.36
CA HIS A 254 -8.94 -0.59 -18.56
C HIS A 254 -10.12 -0.77 -19.50
N THR A 255 -9.94 -0.50 -20.79
CA THR A 255 -11.05 -0.54 -21.75
C THR A 255 -10.89 -1.61 -22.81
N TYR A 256 -11.96 -2.39 -23.06
CA TYR A 256 -11.93 -3.52 -23.99
C TYR A 256 -13.13 -3.51 -24.93
N ARG A 257 -12.93 -3.88 -26.19
CA ARG A 257 -14.00 -3.94 -27.20
C ARG A 257 -14.97 -5.09 -26.94
N SER A 258 -14.46 -6.19 -26.37
CA SER A 258 -15.24 -7.40 -26.13
C SER A 258 -14.82 -8.13 -24.87
N LEU A 259 -15.73 -8.95 -24.35
CA LEU A 259 -15.49 -9.83 -23.21
C LEU A 259 -14.34 -10.83 -23.46
N SER A 260 -14.19 -11.29 -24.71
CA SER A 260 -13.09 -12.18 -25.11
C SER A 260 -11.73 -11.50 -25.01
N GLU A 261 -11.65 -10.23 -25.43
CA GLU A 261 -10.44 -9.43 -25.33
C GLU A 261 -10.06 -9.17 -23.87
N LEU A 262 -11.04 -8.74 -23.05
CA LEU A 262 -10.86 -8.55 -21.60
C LEU A 262 -10.32 -9.84 -20.94
N ARG A 263 -10.87 -11.01 -21.28
CA ARG A 263 -10.40 -12.30 -20.77
C ARG A 263 -8.97 -12.61 -21.19
N ARG A 264 -8.67 -12.50 -22.50
CA ARG A 264 -7.35 -12.81 -23.05
C ARG A 264 -6.25 -11.96 -22.43
N GLN A 265 -6.55 -10.70 -22.14
CA GLN A 265 -5.60 -9.75 -21.56
C GLN A 265 -5.64 -9.74 -20.03
N GLY A 266 -6.56 -10.49 -19.41
CA GLY A 266 -6.72 -10.52 -17.96
C GLY A 266 -7.05 -9.14 -17.39
N GLY A 267 -7.94 -8.39 -18.05
CA GLY A 267 -8.02 -6.94 -17.92
C GLY A 267 -8.38 -6.36 -16.56
N TRP A 268 -8.81 -7.20 -15.62
CA TRP A 268 -8.93 -6.83 -14.21
C TRP A 268 -7.60 -6.79 -13.46
N ARG A 269 -6.48 -7.18 -14.09
CA ARG A 269 -5.12 -7.14 -13.55
C ARG A 269 -4.42 -5.86 -13.95
N TYR A 270 -3.54 -5.39 -13.08
CA TYR A 270 -2.52 -4.43 -13.45
C TYR A 270 -1.54 -5.08 -14.45
N SER A 271 -1.00 -4.27 -15.35
CA SER A 271 0.09 -4.60 -16.26
C SER A 271 1.45 -4.31 -15.62
N ASP A 272 2.53 -4.79 -16.24
CA ASP A 272 3.89 -4.44 -15.81
C ASP A 272 4.15 -2.93 -15.91
N ALA A 273 3.54 -2.27 -16.91
CA ALA A 273 3.63 -0.82 -17.07
C ALA A 273 2.95 -0.08 -15.90
N ASP A 274 1.74 -0.51 -15.50
CA ASP A 274 1.04 0.08 -14.36
C ASP A 274 1.87 -0.06 -13.07
N GLN A 275 2.52 -1.21 -12.89
CA GLN A 275 3.38 -1.44 -11.73
C GLN A 275 4.60 -0.51 -11.73
N GLN A 276 5.28 -0.31 -12.86
CA GLN A 276 6.44 0.60 -12.93
C GLN A 276 6.04 2.04 -12.64
N VAL A 277 4.94 2.51 -13.25
CA VAL A 277 4.39 3.86 -12.99
C VAL A 277 4.04 4.01 -11.51
N ASN A 278 3.40 3.00 -10.90
CA ASN A 278 3.02 3.06 -9.49
C ASN A 278 4.21 3.08 -8.54
N ILE A 279 5.30 2.38 -8.84
CA ILE A 279 6.53 2.40 -8.03
C ILE A 279 7.09 3.82 -7.96
N GLU A 280 7.18 4.51 -9.10
CA GLU A 280 7.67 5.89 -9.18
C GLU A 280 6.72 6.86 -8.47
N TRP A 281 5.42 6.71 -8.72
CA TRP A 281 4.36 7.52 -8.11
C TRP A 281 4.35 7.40 -6.58
N CYS A 282 4.41 6.18 -6.06
CA CYS A 282 4.46 5.92 -4.62
C CYS A 282 5.71 6.52 -3.97
N ARG A 283 6.86 6.45 -4.65
CA ARG A 283 8.11 7.03 -4.16
C ARG A 283 7.97 8.55 -3.99
N LYS A 284 7.43 9.23 -5.01
CA LYS A 284 7.15 10.67 -4.99
C LYS A 284 6.22 11.04 -3.84
N LEU A 285 5.08 10.37 -3.72
CA LEU A 285 4.08 10.70 -2.71
C LEU A 285 4.53 10.43 -1.27
N ARG A 286 5.33 9.38 -1.06
CA ARG A 286 5.90 9.10 0.26
C ARG A 286 6.95 10.10 0.69
N ALA A 287 7.70 10.66 -0.26
CA ALA A 287 8.59 11.79 0.03
C ALA A 287 7.80 13.03 0.50
N LEU A 288 6.52 13.14 0.14
CA LEU A 288 5.60 14.19 0.60
C LEU A 288 4.83 13.80 1.88
N GLY A 289 5.13 12.66 2.49
CA GLY A 289 4.47 12.18 3.71
C GLY A 289 3.18 11.38 3.48
N HIS A 290 2.71 11.22 2.23
CA HIS A 290 1.56 10.38 1.94
C HIS A 290 1.92 8.90 1.86
N ARG A 291 0.99 8.02 2.20
CA ARG A 291 1.21 6.57 2.15
C ARG A 291 0.12 5.88 1.34
N PRO A 292 0.22 5.84 0.00
CA PRO A 292 -0.66 5.00 -0.82
C PRO A 292 -0.58 3.53 -0.42
N ARG A 293 -1.74 2.87 -0.34
CA ARG A 293 -1.95 1.49 0.11
C ARG A 293 -2.93 0.69 -0.75
N VAL A 294 -3.77 1.33 -1.57
CA VAL A 294 -4.80 0.68 -2.38
C VAL A 294 -4.80 1.24 -3.79
N ALA A 295 -4.76 0.37 -4.78
CA ALA A 295 -5.03 0.71 -6.17
C ALA A 295 -6.33 0.08 -6.63
N LEU A 296 -7.11 0.82 -7.42
CA LEU A 296 -8.37 0.38 -7.98
C LEU A 296 -8.30 0.36 -9.51
N ILE A 297 -8.75 -0.73 -10.11
CA ILE A 297 -8.86 -0.83 -11.57
C ILE A 297 -10.31 -1.09 -11.93
N LEU A 298 -10.86 -0.29 -12.84
CA LEU A 298 -12.17 -0.54 -13.45
C LEU A 298 -11.98 -1.00 -14.90
N ALA A 299 -12.14 -2.30 -15.12
CA ALA A 299 -12.17 -2.88 -16.46
C ALA A 299 -13.58 -2.82 -17.06
N ILE A 300 -13.71 -2.27 -18.27
CA ILE A 300 -15.00 -2.05 -18.94
C ILE A 300 -15.02 -2.72 -20.31
N THR A 301 -16.11 -3.42 -20.60
CA THR A 301 -16.33 -3.99 -21.94
C THR A 301 -17.80 -4.06 -22.30
N ARG A 302 -18.13 -4.10 -23.60
CA ARG A 302 -19.50 -4.34 -24.07
C ARG A 302 -19.93 -5.79 -23.85
N ALA A 303 -21.13 -5.95 -23.33
CA ALA A 303 -21.87 -7.21 -23.31
C ALA A 303 -22.19 -7.62 -24.75
N GLY A 304 -21.81 -8.84 -25.13
CA GLY A 304 -22.19 -9.43 -26.42
C GLY A 304 -23.71 -9.65 -26.52
N ARG A 305 -24.23 -9.85 -27.74
CA ARG A 305 -25.66 -10.17 -27.97
C ARG A 305 -26.09 -11.50 -27.33
N SER A 306 -25.17 -12.42 -27.13
CA SER A 306 -25.36 -13.69 -26.42
C SER A 306 -25.09 -13.48 -24.93
N GLY A 307 -26.14 -13.09 -24.20
CA GLY A 307 -26.12 -12.76 -22.77
C GLY A 307 -25.90 -13.94 -21.82
N GLY A 308 -25.00 -14.88 -22.14
CA GLY A 308 -24.89 -16.16 -21.41
C GLY A 308 -23.50 -16.75 -21.25
N ALA A 309 -22.42 -16.10 -21.72
CA ALA A 309 -21.10 -16.57 -21.35
C ALA A 309 -20.85 -16.19 -19.89
N SER A 310 -21.04 -17.16 -18.99
CA SER A 310 -20.44 -17.04 -17.67
C SER A 310 -18.95 -16.78 -17.86
N VAL A 311 -18.51 -15.81 -17.10
CA VAL A 311 -17.10 -15.58 -16.85
C VAL A 311 -16.37 -16.83 -16.39
N GLU A 312 -15.23 -17.21 -16.93
CA GLU A 312 -14.26 -18.02 -16.19
C GLU A 312 -12.95 -17.24 -16.14
N GLY A 313 -12.41 -17.03 -14.94
CA GLY A 313 -11.06 -16.50 -14.72
C GLY A 313 -10.95 -15.42 -13.64
N TRP A 314 -12.06 -14.76 -13.27
CA TRP A 314 -12.11 -13.84 -12.12
C TRP A 314 -13.10 -14.29 -11.04
N GLU A 315 -13.98 -15.23 -11.36
CA GLU A 315 -14.94 -15.83 -10.45
C GLU A 315 -14.23 -16.33 -9.19
N GLY A 316 -14.78 -15.97 -8.03
CA GLY A 316 -14.21 -16.36 -6.75
C GLY A 316 -12.95 -15.60 -6.35
N LYS A 317 -12.41 -14.68 -7.16
CA LYS A 317 -11.31 -13.82 -6.70
C LYS A 317 -11.82 -12.85 -5.64
N PRO A 318 -11.22 -12.84 -4.44
CA PRO A 318 -11.72 -12.03 -3.32
C PRO A 318 -11.54 -10.53 -3.58
N ASN A 319 -10.66 -10.14 -4.50
CA ASN A 319 -10.32 -8.76 -4.81
C ASN A 319 -11.00 -8.21 -6.08
N VAL A 320 -11.99 -8.91 -6.65
CA VAL A 320 -12.69 -8.50 -7.88
C VAL A 320 -14.20 -8.55 -7.69
N ILE A 321 -14.90 -7.48 -8.08
CA ILE A 321 -16.37 -7.40 -8.11
C ILE A 321 -16.82 -7.13 -9.54
N LYS A 322 -17.83 -7.87 -10.01
CA LYS A 322 -18.46 -7.64 -11.32
C LYS A 322 -19.82 -6.97 -11.13
N THR A 323 -20.09 -5.97 -11.96
CA THR A 323 -21.44 -5.45 -12.18
C THR A 323 -21.72 -5.30 -13.68
N THR A 324 -22.98 -5.06 -14.04
CA THR A 324 -23.40 -4.81 -15.42
C THR A 324 -24.31 -3.60 -15.46
N ILE A 325 -23.95 -2.62 -16.28
CA ILE A 325 -24.67 -1.35 -16.43
C ILE A 325 -25.06 -1.21 -17.89
N GLY A 326 -26.37 -1.30 -18.16
CA GLY A 326 -26.89 -1.31 -19.52
C GLY A 326 -26.29 -2.45 -20.35
N ARG A 327 -25.46 -2.08 -21.34
CA ARG A 327 -24.76 -3.04 -22.24
C ARG A 327 -23.27 -3.17 -21.93
N CYS A 328 -22.81 -2.74 -20.75
CA CYS A 328 -21.41 -2.85 -20.37
C CYS A 328 -21.25 -3.77 -19.15
N HIS A 329 -20.26 -4.65 -19.21
CA HIS A 329 -19.73 -5.34 -18.04
C HIS A 329 -18.62 -4.50 -17.44
N CYS A 330 -18.69 -4.30 -16.13
CA CYS A 330 -17.73 -3.54 -15.35
C CYS A 330 -17.15 -4.48 -14.29
N LEU A 331 -15.83 -4.69 -14.32
CA LEU A 331 -15.10 -5.42 -13.30
C LEU A 331 -14.28 -4.40 -12.52
N ILE A 332 -14.55 -4.31 -11.22
CA ILE A 332 -13.78 -3.48 -10.30
C ILE A 332 -12.83 -4.42 -9.56
N SER A 333 -11.54 -4.20 -9.68
CA SER A 333 -10.53 -4.91 -8.90
C SER A 333 -9.80 -3.96 -7.96
N ALA A 334 -9.31 -4.52 -6.86
CA ALA A 334 -8.49 -3.82 -5.90
C ALA A 334 -7.16 -4.55 -5.67
N TYR A 335 -6.12 -3.76 -5.44
CA TYR A 335 -4.77 -4.23 -5.16
C TYR A 335 -4.22 -3.49 -3.95
N ARG A 336 -3.46 -4.21 -3.11
CA ARG A 336 -2.63 -3.57 -2.09
C ARG A 336 -1.39 -2.99 -2.77
N ILE A 337 -1.02 -1.79 -2.39
CA ILE A 337 0.24 -1.16 -2.76
C ILE A 337 1.24 -1.45 -1.64
N ARG A 338 2.27 -2.24 -1.94
CA ARG A 338 3.32 -2.57 -0.98
C ARG A 338 4.26 -1.38 -0.74
N PRO A 339 5.09 -1.45 0.32
CA PRO A 339 6.15 -0.47 0.59
C PRO A 339 7.20 -0.25 -0.48
N ASP A 340 7.36 -1.16 -1.42
CA ASP A 340 8.21 -0.99 -2.60
C ASP A 340 7.44 -0.36 -3.78
N GLY A 341 6.14 -0.10 -3.62
CA GLY A 341 5.23 0.36 -4.67
C GLY A 341 4.69 -0.78 -5.55
N VAL A 342 5.03 -2.04 -5.24
CA VAL A 342 4.56 -3.19 -6.01
C VAL A 342 3.10 -3.51 -5.65
N TYR A 343 2.30 -3.83 -6.65
CA TYR A 343 0.94 -4.31 -6.44
C TYR A 343 0.93 -5.76 -5.93
N SER A 344 -0.03 -6.09 -5.07
CA SER A 344 -0.33 -7.46 -4.70
C SER A 344 -1.83 -7.64 -4.49
N ALA A 345 -2.33 -8.85 -4.71
CA ALA A 345 -3.69 -9.25 -4.36
C ALA A 345 -3.75 -10.10 -3.09
N ASP A 346 -2.59 -10.42 -2.49
CA ASP A 346 -2.47 -11.36 -1.40
C ASP A 346 -3.10 -10.81 -0.12
N GLY A 347 -3.95 -11.63 0.50
CA GLY A 347 -4.68 -11.25 1.72
C GLY A 347 -5.72 -10.14 1.52
N LEU A 348 -6.01 -9.74 0.27
CA LEU A 348 -6.95 -8.65 -0.01
C LEU A 348 -8.36 -9.15 -0.32
N THR A 349 -9.36 -8.56 0.34
CA THR A 349 -10.78 -8.73 0.00
C THR A 349 -11.40 -7.39 -0.36
N LEU A 350 -12.10 -7.35 -1.50
CA LEU A 350 -12.87 -6.20 -1.95
C LEU A 350 -14.34 -6.37 -1.55
N LYS A 351 -14.93 -5.32 -1.00
CA LYS A 351 -16.34 -5.24 -0.62
C LYS A 351 -16.97 -3.99 -1.24
N CYS A 352 -18.15 -4.17 -1.81
CA CYS A 352 -18.98 -3.06 -2.29
C CYS A 352 -20.44 -3.34 -1.91
N PRO A 353 -20.90 -2.87 -0.74
CA PRO A 353 -22.23 -3.19 -0.22
C PRO A 353 -23.36 -2.87 -1.20
N HIS A 354 -23.23 -1.77 -1.94
CA HIS A 354 -24.21 -1.31 -2.93
C HIS A 354 -24.38 -2.26 -4.12
N LEU A 355 -23.36 -3.09 -4.41
CA LEU A 355 -23.47 -4.12 -5.45
C LEU A 355 -23.86 -5.49 -4.89
N ALA A 356 -23.73 -5.71 -3.58
CA ALA A 356 -24.02 -7.00 -2.94
C ALA A 356 -25.52 -7.35 -2.90
N GLY A 357 -26.41 -6.38 -3.10
CA GLY A 357 -27.87 -6.56 -3.16
C GLY A 357 -28.46 -6.53 -4.57
N HIS A 358 -27.68 -6.18 -5.60
CA HIS A 358 -28.17 -6.11 -6.97
C HIS A 358 -28.20 -7.49 -7.61
N VAL A 359 -29.27 -8.24 -7.33
CA VAL A 359 -29.73 -9.27 -8.29
C VAL A 359 -30.09 -8.51 -9.56
N PRO A 360 -29.42 -8.74 -10.71
CA PRO A 360 -29.81 -8.08 -11.95
C PRO A 360 -31.30 -8.36 -12.16
N PRO A 361 -32.14 -7.35 -12.44
CA PRO A 361 -33.53 -7.61 -12.74
C PRO A 361 -33.54 -8.63 -13.88
N SER A 362 -34.05 -9.84 -13.58
CA SER A 362 -34.23 -10.90 -14.58
C SER A 362 -34.81 -10.23 -15.82
N VAL A 363 -34.20 -10.46 -16.98
CA VAL A 363 -34.54 -9.85 -18.26
C VAL A 363 -36.03 -10.07 -18.56
N ARG A 364 -36.91 -9.25 -17.96
CA ARG A 364 -38.28 -9.08 -18.38
C ARG A 364 -38.16 -8.23 -19.61
N SER A 365 -38.34 -8.89 -20.75
CA SER A 365 -38.52 -8.34 -22.08
C SER A 365 -39.24 -6.98 -22.04
N ARG A 366 -38.49 -5.89 -21.90
CA ARG A 366 -39.02 -4.56 -22.15
C ARG A 366 -39.04 -4.39 -23.66
N ARG A 367 -40.28 -4.40 -24.19
CA ARG A 367 -40.64 -3.76 -25.46
C ARG A 367 -39.81 -2.50 -25.63
N VAL A 368 -39.08 -2.46 -26.73
CA VAL A 368 -38.43 -1.25 -27.23
C VAL A 368 -39.50 -0.17 -27.29
N LEU A 369 -39.40 0.84 -26.43
CA LEU A 369 -40.03 2.12 -26.69
C LEU A 369 -39.35 2.64 -27.97
N ALA A 370 -40.05 2.47 -29.09
CA ALA A 370 -39.68 3.07 -30.34
C ALA A 370 -39.60 4.59 -30.10
N MET A 371 -38.38 5.13 -30.14
CA MET A 371 -38.18 6.56 -30.31
C MET A 371 -38.89 6.94 -31.62
N PRO A 372 -39.80 7.92 -31.63
CA PRO A 372 -40.42 8.35 -32.87
C PRO A 372 -39.33 8.86 -33.79
N SER A 373 -39.20 8.21 -34.95
CA SER A 373 -38.38 8.68 -36.07
C SER A 373 -39.03 9.93 -36.66
N GLY A 374 -38.89 11.05 -35.94
CA GLY A 374 -39.25 12.38 -36.40
C GLY A 374 -38.08 12.99 -37.16
N THR A 375 -37.96 12.66 -38.43
CA THR A 375 -37.14 13.41 -39.39
C THR A 375 -37.79 14.78 -39.57
N THR A 376 -37.37 15.77 -38.79
CA THR A 376 -37.63 17.18 -39.11
C THR A 376 -36.29 17.90 -39.24
N ARG A 377 -35.76 17.91 -40.45
CA ARG A 377 -34.69 18.84 -40.85
C ARG A 377 -35.24 20.26 -40.71
N ARG A 378 -35.01 20.92 -39.57
CA ARG A 378 -35.07 22.39 -39.51
C ARG A 378 -33.81 22.92 -40.19
N ARG A 379 -33.98 23.38 -41.44
CA ARG A 379 -33.02 24.28 -42.09
C ARG A 379 -33.00 25.56 -41.26
N TYR A 380 -31.89 25.84 -40.58
CA TYR A 380 -31.62 27.19 -40.11
C TYR A 380 -31.31 28.04 -41.35
N ALA A 381 -32.20 28.99 -41.63
CA ALA A 381 -31.96 30.03 -42.60
C ALA A 381 -30.78 30.89 -42.11
N ARG A 382 -29.77 31.09 -42.97
CA ARG A 382 -28.77 32.14 -42.78
C ARG A 382 -29.49 33.49 -42.75
N PRO A 383 -29.26 34.36 -41.75
CA PRO A 383 -29.69 35.75 -41.86
C PRO A 383 -28.90 36.42 -42.99
N ALA A 384 -29.64 36.99 -43.94
CA ALA A 384 -29.09 37.91 -44.92
C ALA A 384 -28.87 39.27 -44.24
N GLY A 385 -27.62 39.76 -44.28
CA GLY A 385 -27.17 41.16 -44.26
C GLY A 385 -27.73 42.13 -43.21
N ARG A 386 -26.82 42.73 -42.43
CA ARG A 386 -26.31 44.08 -42.73
C ARG A 386 -24.84 44.17 -42.39
#